data_AF-A0A2W2E3N1-F1
#
_entry.id   AF-A0A2W2E3N1-F1
#
_cell.length_a   1.000
_cell.length_b   1.000
_cell.length_c   1.000
_cell.angle_alpha   90.00
_cell.angle_beta   90.00
_cell.angle_gamma   90.00
#
_symmetry.space_group_name_H-M   'P 1'
#
loop_
_entity.id
_entity.type
_entity.pdbx_description
1 polymer ?
#
loop_
_entity_poly.entity_id
_entity_poly.type
_entity_poly.pdbx_seq_one_letter_code
_entity_poly.pdbx_strand_id
1 'polypeptide(L)'
;MDAAASPRVLVIGLDPHRVPGPWDPEPVAEAIEAGLAKFAEHGVGVEACLIGLDGSDDVEAVVGNALQAHPWECVTVGGGLRHSDDRVELLEQVINLIRRHAPNAAIAFNSTPETTYEAAARWME
;
A
#
# COMPACT_ATOMS: atom_id res chain seq x y z
N MET A 1 -26.43 -1.22 14.48
CA MET A 1 -25.75 -1.89 13.36
C MET A 1 -24.63 -0.94 13.00
N ASP A 2 -23.45 -1.21 13.53
CA ASP A 2 -22.29 -0.34 13.33
C ASP A 2 -21.93 -0.43 11.86
N ALA A 3 -22.13 0.65 11.11
CA ALA A 3 -21.58 0.72 9.76
C ALA A 3 -20.07 0.64 9.96
N ALA A 4 -19.44 -0.45 9.52
CA ALA A 4 -18.00 -0.59 9.59
C ALA A 4 -17.38 0.72 9.07
N ALA A 5 -16.59 1.38 9.92
CA ALA A 5 -16.01 2.68 9.60
C ALA A 5 -15.30 2.58 8.24
N SER A 6 -15.56 3.54 7.35
CA SER A 6 -14.94 3.56 6.02
C SER A 6 -13.41 3.53 6.16
N PRO A 7 -12.70 2.80 5.29
CA PRO A 7 -11.27 2.67 5.41
C PRO A 7 -10.61 4.04 5.22
N ARG A 8 -9.63 4.34 6.09
CA ARG A 8 -8.93 5.63 6.14
C ARG A 8 -7.56 5.55 5.48
N VAL A 9 -7.00 4.34 5.37
CA VAL A 9 -5.65 4.11 4.86
C VAL A 9 -5.65 3.14 3.69
N LEU A 10 -4.92 3.52 2.63
CA LEU A 10 -4.59 2.63 1.52
C LEU A 10 -3.12 2.23 1.58
N VAL A 11 -2.83 0.94 1.49
CA VAL A 11 -1.47 0.41 1.39
C VAL A 11 -1.21 0.01 -0.06
N ILE A 12 -0.31 0.71 -0.74
CA ILE A 12 0.14 0.35 -2.08
C ILE A 12 1.46 -0.40 -1.95
N GLY A 13 1.52 -1.62 -2.49
CA GLY A 13 2.70 -2.47 -2.39
C GLY A 13 2.81 -3.45 -3.55
N LEU A 14 3.79 -4.33 -3.48
CA LEU A 14 3.93 -5.44 -4.42
C LEU A 14 3.28 -6.68 -3.84
N ASP A 15 2.61 -7.45 -4.68
CA ASP A 15 2.18 -8.80 -4.32
C ASP A 15 3.43 -9.71 -4.31
N PRO A 16 3.84 -10.24 -3.15
CA PRO A 16 5.05 -11.06 -3.05
C PRO A 16 5.01 -12.30 -3.95
N HIS A 17 3.84 -12.89 -4.21
CA HIS A 17 3.70 -14.06 -5.07
C HIS A 17 3.85 -13.74 -6.56
N ARG A 18 3.78 -12.45 -6.93
CA ARG A 18 3.85 -11.95 -8.32
C ARG A 18 5.12 -11.14 -8.57
N VAL A 19 6.11 -11.23 -7.69
CA VAL A 19 7.45 -10.68 -7.89
C VAL A 19 8.40 -11.80 -8.34
N PRO A 20 8.98 -11.72 -9.56
CA PRO A 20 9.84 -12.77 -10.09
C PRO A 20 11.03 -13.10 -9.19
N GLY A 21 11.40 -14.39 -9.15
CA GLY A 21 12.46 -14.91 -8.28
C GLY A 21 13.47 -15.81 -8.98
N PRO A 22 14.52 -16.20 -8.24
CA PRO A 22 14.36 -17.25 -7.23
C PRO A 22 14.37 -16.75 -5.78
N TRP A 23 13.25 -16.85 -5.07
CA TRP A 23 13.10 -16.63 -3.62
C TRP A 23 11.74 -17.16 -3.12
N ASP A 24 11.54 -17.23 -1.80
CA ASP A 24 10.31 -17.69 -1.16
C ASP A 24 9.43 -16.48 -0.75
N PRO A 25 8.20 -16.34 -1.29
CA PRO A 25 7.31 -15.22 -1.00
C PRO A 25 6.64 -15.25 0.38
N GLU A 26 6.52 -16.43 1.00
CA GLU A 26 5.71 -16.62 2.21
C GLU A 26 6.11 -15.69 3.38
N PRO A 27 7.40 -15.51 3.73
CA PRO A 27 7.76 -14.64 4.84
C PRO A 27 7.35 -13.17 4.65
N VAL A 28 7.31 -12.70 3.39
CA VAL A 28 6.88 -11.33 3.08
C VAL A 28 5.36 -11.23 3.11
N ALA A 29 4.65 -12.24 2.61
CA ALA A 29 3.19 -12.31 2.66
C ALA A 29 2.68 -12.29 4.11
N GLU A 30 3.26 -13.14 4.97
CA GLU A 30 2.94 -13.19 6.40
C GLU A 30 3.23 -11.84 7.10
N ALA A 31 4.34 -11.19 6.76
CA ALA A 31 4.69 -9.88 7.31
C ALA A 31 3.72 -8.77 6.86
N ILE A 32 3.23 -8.81 5.61
CA ILE A 32 2.19 -7.89 5.12
C ILE A 32 0.89 -8.13 5.90
N GLU A 33 0.45 -9.37 6.05
CA GLU A 33 -0.76 -9.71 6.80
C GLU A 33 -0.68 -9.23 8.26
N ALA A 34 0.44 -9.50 8.94
CA ALA A 34 0.68 -9.04 10.30
C ALA A 34 0.67 -7.50 10.40
N GLY A 35 1.26 -6.81 9.42
CA GLY A 35 1.24 -5.35 9.35
C GLY A 35 -0.17 -4.77 9.15
N LEU A 36 -1.00 -5.42 8.33
CA LEU A 36 -2.40 -5.02 8.10
C LEU A 36 -3.29 -5.31 9.32
N ALA A 37 -3.08 -6.44 10.01
CA ALA A 37 -3.85 -6.80 11.21
C ALA A 37 -3.73 -5.76 12.33
N LYS A 38 -2.56 -5.11 12.48
CA LYS A 38 -2.36 -4.02 13.46
C LYS A 38 -3.31 -2.84 13.29
N PHE A 39 -3.82 -2.57 12.09
CA PHE A 39 -4.79 -1.49 11.90
C PHE A 39 -6.11 -1.79 12.63
N ALA A 40 -6.58 -3.04 12.58
CA ALA A 40 -7.78 -3.46 13.28
C ALA A 40 -7.63 -3.37 14.80
N GLU A 41 -6.45 -3.70 15.34
CA GLU A 41 -6.12 -3.54 16.76
C GLU A 41 -6.26 -2.07 17.25
N HIS A 42 -6.08 -1.12 16.34
CA HIS A 42 -6.19 0.32 16.61
C HIS A 42 -7.51 0.94 16.12
N GLY A 43 -8.45 0.12 15.64
CA GLY A 43 -9.75 0.59 15.15
C GLY A 43 -9.66 1.43 13.87
N VAL A 44 -8.60 1.25 13.07
CA VAL A 44 -8.40 1.97 11.81
C VAL A 44 -8.76 1.03 10.65
N GLY A 45 -9.65 1.46 9.76
CA GLY A 45 -9.93 0.73 8.53
C GLY A 45 -8.80 0.90 7.51
N VAL A 46 -8.35 -0.20 6.91
CA VAL A 46 -7.25 -0.23 5.93
C VAL A 46 -7.64 -1.10 4.74
N GLU A 47 -7.19 -0.70 3.55
CA GLU A 47 -7.22 -1.54 2.34
C GLU A 47 -5.82 -1.67 1.74
N ALA A 48 -5.60 -2.75 0.98
CA ALA A 48 -4.35 -2.99 0.29
C ALA A 48 -4.56 -3.08 -1.23
N CYS A 49 -3.72 -2.37 -1.98
CA CYS A 49 -3.58 -2.45 -3.42
C CYS A 49 -2.19 -3.03 -3.72
N LEU A 50 -2.12 -4.35 -3.92
CA LEU A 50 -0.90 -5.07 -4.23
C LEU A 50 -0.79 -5.31 -5.74
N ILE A 51 0.29 -4.83 -6.36
CA ILE A 51 0.56 -5.00 -7.80
C ILE A 51 1.62 -6.07 -8.05
N GLY A 52 1.45 -6.83 -9.13
CA GLY A 52 2.43 -7.79 -9.63
C GLY A 52 3.47 -7.17 -10.55
N LEU A 53 4.62 -7.84 -10.70
CA LEU A 53 5.65 -7.51 -11.69
C LEU A 53 5.72 -8.55 -12.82
N ASP A 54 4.75 -9.46 -12.86
CA ASP A 54 4.59 -10.48 -13.89
C ASP A 54 4.01 -9.92 -15.20
N GLY A 55 3.72 -8.62 -15.26
CA GLY A 55 3.20 -7.92 -16.43
C GLY A 55 1.68 -8.07 -16.64
N SER A 56 0.96 -8.67 -15.68
CA SER A 56 -0.50 -8.85 -15.81
C SER A 56 -1.35 -7.69 -15.28
N ASP A 57 -0.76 -6.77 -14.52
CA ASP A 57 -1.45 -5.55 -14.06
C ASP A 57 -1.24 -4.38 -15.02
N ASP A 58 -2.33 -3.68 -15.34
CA ASP A 58 -2.27 -2.27 -15.73
C ASP A 58 -2.16 -1.44 -14.45
N VAL A 59 -0.93 -1.08 -14.07
CA VAL A 59 -0.63 -0.38 -12.82
C VAL A 59 -1.40 0.94 -12.71
N GLU A 60 -1.53 1.71 -13.81
CA GLU A 60 -2.24 2.99 -13.77
C GLU A 60 -3.72 2.77 -13.45
N ALA A 61 -4.36 1.79 -14.11
CA ALA A 61 -5.74 1.47 -13.85
C ALA A 61 -5.95 0.90 -12.44
N VAL A 62 -5.13 -0.07 -12.01
CA VAL A 62 -5.26 -0.72 -10.71
C VAL A 62 -5.07 0.28 -9.57
N VAL A 63 -3.96 1.02 -9.57
CA VAL A 63 -3.65 2.01 -8.52
C VAL A 63 -4.61 3.19 -8.58
N GLY A 64 -4.92 3.69 -9.78
CA GLY A 64 -5.86 4.79 -9.98
C GLY A 64 -7.26 4.48 -9.47
N ASN A 65 -7.76 3.25 -9.70
CA ASN A 65 -9.06 2.82 -9.19
C ASN A 65 -9.07 2.72 -7.67
N ALA A 66 -8.03 2.13 -7.06
CA ALA A 66 -7.91 2.04 -5.60
C ALA A 66 -7.88 3.44 -4.95
N LEU A 67 -7.13 4.39 -5.53
CA LEU A 67 -7.04 5.75 -5.01
C LEU A 67 -8.37 6.53 -5.10
N GLN A 68 -9.24 6.19 -6.06
CA GLN A 68 -10.52 6.85 -6.27
C GLN A 68 -11.68 6.19 -5.52
N ALA A 69 -11.50 4.99 -4.96
CA ALA A 69 -12.55 4.24 -4.30
C ALA A 69 -13.06 4.94 -3.03
N HIS A 70 -12.15 5.56 -2.26
CA HIS A 70 -12.45 6.21 -0.99
C HIS A 70 -11.62 7.49 -0.83
N PRO A 71 -12.13 8.50 -0.08
CA PRO A 71 -11.27 9.57 0.41
C PRO A 71 -10.31 9.01 1.46
N TRP A 72 -9.03 8.92 1.10
CA TRP A 72 -7.98 8.43 1.99
C TRP A 72 -7.40 9.57 2.83
N GLU A 73 -7.10 9.28 4.10
CA GLU A 73 -6.31 10.18 4.94
C GLU A 73 -4.81 9.95 4.78
N CYS A 74 -4.42 8.68 4.56
CA CYS A 74 -3.04 8.31 4.34
C CYS A 74 -2.92 7.21 3.28
N VAL A 75 -1.92 7.33 2.43
CA VAL A 75 -1.49 6.27 1.51
C VAL A 75 -0.09 5.82 1.88
N THR A 76 0.05 4.57 2.32
CA THR A 76 1.36 3.98 2.62
C THR A 76 1.93 3.32 1.39
N VAL A 77 3.17 3.66 1.02
CA VAL A 77 3.90 3.03 -0.10
C VAL A 77 4.92 2.04 0.44
N GLY A 78 4.69 0.76 0.17
CA GLY A 78 5.49 -0.37 0.62
C GLY A 78 6.96 -0.29 0.19
N GLY A 79 7.85 -0.84 1.01
CA GLY A 79 9.30 -0.85 0.75
C GLY A 79 9.69 -1.55 -0.56
N GLY A 80 8.92 -2.55 -1.02
CA GLY A 80 9.16 -3.26 -2.27
C GLY A 80 9.19 -2.34 -3.51
N LEU A 81 8.49 -1.22 -3.48
CA LEU A 81 8.50 -0.21 -4.55
C LEU A 81 9.69 0.75 -4.48
N ARG A 82 10.40 0.81 -3.35
CA ARG A 82 11.36 1.88 -3.03
C ARG A 82 12.82 1.43 -2.93
N HIS A 83 13.07 0.15 -2.65
CA HIS A 83 14.41 -0.34 -2.30
C HIS A 83 15.20 -0.95 -3.47
N SER A 84 14.81 -0.72 -4.72
CA SER A 84 15.55 -1.19 -5.91
C SER A 84 15.54 -0.11 -6.98
N ASP A 85 16.71 0.17 -7.55
CA ASP A 85 16.91 1.23 -8.55
C ASP A 85 16.11 0.97 -9.83
N ASP A 86 15.87 -0.30 -10.18
CA ASP A 86 15.04 -0.72 -11.32
C ASP A 86 13.56 -0.35 -11.16
N ARG A 87 13.15 0.18 -10.01
CA ARG A 87 11.76 0.50 -9.67
C ARG A 87 11.47 1.99 -9.59
N VAL A 88 12.46 2.84 -9.91
CA VAL A 88 12.30 4.30 -9.81
C VAL A 88 11.14 4.80 -10.66
N GLU A 89 11.00 4.36 -11.91
CA GLU A 89 9.91 4.79 -12.79
C GLU A 89 8.54 4.36 -12.27
N LEU A 90 8.44 3.13 -11.75
CA LEU A 90 7.20 2.61 -11.15
C LEU A 90 6.83 3.39 -9.88
N LEU A 91 7.82 3.71 -9.04
CA LEU A 91 7.62 4.53 -7.85
C LEU A 91 7.14 5.93 -8.24
N GLU A 92 7.78 6.58 -9.22
CA GLU A 92 7.37 7.88 -9.73
C GLU A 92 5.92 7.87 -10.24
N GLN A 93 5.55 6.83 -10.99
CA GLN A 93 4.19 6.65 -11.46
C GLN A 93 3.18 6.55 -10.30
N VAL A 94 3.46 5.70 -9.30
CA VAL A 94 2.61 5.55 -8.11
C VAL A 94 2.47 6.86 -7.35
N ILE A 95 3.56 7.58 -7.09
CA ILE A 95 3.52 8.87 -6.38
C ILE A 95 2.70 9.91 -7.16
N ASN A 96 2.88 9.98 -8.48
CA ASN A 96 2.11 10.92 -9.31
C ASN A 96 0.61 10.58 -9.34
N LEU A 97 0.25 9.30 -9.33
CA LEU A 97 -1.15 8.86 -9.21
C LEU A 97 -1.74 9.24 -7.86
N ILE A 98 -1.00 9.03 -6.76
CA ILE A 98 -1.45 9.46 -5.42
C ILE A 98 -1.71 10.97 -5.41
N ARG A 99 -0.77 11.77 -5.90
CA ARG A 99 -0.93 13.23 -5.95
C ARG A 99 -2.09 13.69 -6.83
N ARG A 100 -2.43 12.94 -7.88
CA ARG A 100 -3.52 13.26 -8.80
C ARG A 100 -4.89 12.87 -8.23
N HIS A 101 -5.00 11.67 -7.68
CA HIS A 101 -6.29 11.07 -7.33
C HIS A 101 -6.64 11.14 -5.84
N ALA A 102 -5.63 11.26 -4.97
CA ALA A 102 -5.80 11.43 -3.53
C ALA A 102 -4.95 12.61 -3.00
N PRO A 103 -5.12 13.84 -3.52
CA PRO A 103 -4.25 14.99 -3.21
C PRO A 103 -4.26 15.41 -1.74
N ASN A 104 -5.29 15.03 -0.98
CA ASN A 104 -5.41 15.35 0.44
C ASN A 104 -4.84 14.26 1.35
N ALA A 105 -4.53 13.08 0.82
CA ALA A 105 -3.96 12.01 1.62
C ALA A 105 -2.48 12.29 1.89
N ALA A 106 -2.06 12.11 3.14
CA ALA A 106 -0.65 12.06 3.45
C ALA A 106 0.01 10.85 2.77
N ILE A 107 1.28 10.98 2.42
CA ILE A 107 2.07 9.85 1.88
C ILE A 107 2.98 9.34 2.99
N ALA A 108 2.84 8.05 3.32
CA ALA A 108 3.64 7.38 4.32
C ALA A 108 4.56 6.33 3.71
N PHE A 109 5.68 6.13 4.39
CA PHE A 109 6.69 5.14 4.04
C PHE A 109 6.99 4.29 5.27
N ASN A 110 6.74 2.99 5.18
CA ASN A 110 7.10 2.00 6.20
C ASN A 110 8.55 1.53 6.04
N SER A 111 9.18 1.04 7.10
CA SER A 111 10.55 0.50 7.00
C SER A 111 10.52 -0.98 6.63
N THR A 112 9.58 -1.72 7.22
CA THR A 112 9.28 -3.14 6.95
C THR A 112 7.76 -3.34 6.81
N PRO A 113 7.28 -4.44 6.20
CA PRO A 113 5.83 -4.70 6.07
C PRO A 113 5.06 -4.63 7.39
N GLU A 114 5.65 -5.08 8.49
CA GLU A 114 5.05 -5.08 9.83
C GLU A 114 4.92 -3.68 10.44
N THR A 115 5.64 -2.70 9.91
CA THR A 115 5.63 -1.29 10.39
C THR A 115 4.66 -0.39 9.63
N THR A 116 3.74 -0.98 8.86
CA THR A 116 2.81 -0.26 7.98
C THR A 116 1.82 0.60 8.75
N TYR A 117 1.31 0.12 9.88
CA TYR A 117 0.45 0.90 10.76
C TYR A 117 1.18 2.12 11.35
N GLU A 118 2.35 1.90 11.93
CA GLU A 118 3.17 2.94 12.55
C GLU A 118 3.60 4.00 11.51
N ALA A 119 3.69 3.62 10.24
CA ALA A 119 3.93 4.55 9.15
C ALA A 119 2.76 5.47 8.88
N ALA A 120 1.55 4.92 8.77
CA ALA A 120 0.33 5.68 8.55
C ALA A 120 -0.03 6.55 9.76
N ALA A 121 0.11 6.01 10.97
CA ALA A 121 -0.26 6.68 12.22
C ALA A 121 0.49 7.99 12.49
N ARG A 122 1.63 8.24 11.83
CA ARG A 122 2.32 9.54 11.88
C ARG A 122 1.53 10.69 11.28
N TRP A 123 0.53 10.38 10.45
CA TRP A 123 -0.18 11.35 9.62
C TRP A 123 -1.70 11.31 9.75
N MET A 124 -2.24 10.35 10.51
CA MET A 124 -3.67 10.28 10.80
C MET A 124 -3.99 11.16 12.02
N GLU A 125 -5.11 11.88 11.96
CA GLU A 125 -5.66 12.68 13.06
C GLU A 125 -6.71 11.92 13.89
#